data_AF-A0A7R9MEL8-F1
#
_entry.id   AF-A0A7R9MEL8-F1
#
_cell.length_a   1.000
_cell.length_b   1.000
_cell.length_c   1.000
_cell.angle_alpha   90.00
_cell.angle_beta   90.00
_cell.angle_gamma   90.00
#
_symmetry.space_group_name_H-M   'P 1'
#
loop_
_entity.id
_entity.type
_entity.pdbx_description
1 polymer ?
#
loop_
_entity_poly.entity_id
_entity_poly.type
_entity_poly.pdbx_seq_one_letter_code
_entity_poly.pdbx_strand_id
1 'polypeptide(L)'
;MPLFSSKFSHKKSPSRKSKPLSSLHRELSQSFDYNSNNENIKLGLNEQLFSFDTKTGQWIHTNASQEDFSDKHKDLQTMNDLLVQENRLLKLKVEILIQMVTEATAELQLSCRNNSEIY
;
A
#
# COMPACT_ATOMS: atom_id res chain seq x y z
N MET A 1 76.13 -13.98 27.03
CA MET A 1 75.05 -12.99 26.81
C MET A 1 74.99 -12.63 25.34
N PRO A 2 73.87 -12.92 24.67
CA PRO A 2 73.10 -11.95 23.89
C PRO A 2 71.79 -11.69 24.68
N LEU A 3 71.40 -10.50 25.17
CA LEU A 3 71.31 -9.16 24.58
C LEU A 3 70.59 -9.16 23.23
N PHE A 4 69.31 -9.56 23.21
CA PHE A 4 68.19 -8.91 22.51
C PHE A 4 66.90 -9.65 22.87
N SER A 5 66.27 -9.20 23.96
CA SER A 5 64.87 -9.49 24.30
C SER A 5 63.98 -8.73 23.32
N SER A 6 63.29 -9.45 22.43
CA SER A 6 61.93 -9.16 21.96
C SER A 6 61.62 -10.04 20.75
N LYS A 7 60.68 -10.96 20.93
CA LYS A 7 59.62 -11.14 19.94
C LYS A 7 58.33 -11.31 20.72
N PHE A 8 57.71 -10.17 21.05
CA PHE A 8 56.33 -10.13 21.50
C PHE A 8 55.44 -10.86 20.49
N SER A 9 55.15 -12.14 20.76
CA SER A 9 54.23 -12.95 19.98
C SER A 9 52.83 -12.74 20.55
N HIS A 10 52.10 -11.80 19.99
CA HIS A 10 50.70 -11.60 20.33
C HIS A 10 49.93 -12.88 19.97
N LYS A 11 49.07 -13.33 20.89
CA LYS A 11 48.21 -14.50 20.66
C LYS A 11 47.38 -14.21 19.42
N LYS A 12 47.49 -15.04 18.37
CA LYS A 12 46.63 -14.90 17.19
C LYS A 12 45.18 -14.93 17.65
N SER A 13 44.37 -13.99 17.17
CA SER A 13 42.94 -13.97 17.41
C SER A 13 42.35 -15.32 16.99
N PRO A 14 41.46 -15.95 17.80
CA PRO A 14 40.88 -17.24 17.48
C PRO A 14 40.18 -17.15 16.13
N SER A 15 40.36 -18.19 15.30
CA SER A 15 39.76 -18.28 13.97
C SER A 15 38.27 -17.96 14.05
N ARG A 16 37.85 -16.91 13.34
CA ARG A 16 36.44 -16.50 13.27
C ARG A 16 35.63 -17.66 12.72
N LYS A 17 34.68 -18.19 13.50
CA LYS A 17 33.75 -19.27 13.12
C LYS A 17 32.66 -18.77 12.14
N SER A 18 32.99 -17.92 11.18
CA SER A 18 32.03 -17.53 10.15
C SER A 18 31.92 -18.66 9.14
N LYS A 19 30.70 -19.15 8.93
CA LYS A 19 30.38 -20.11 7.86
C LYS A 19 30.84 -19.51 6.51
N PRO A 20 31.56 -20.27 5.65
CA PRO A 20 31.93 -19.78 4.33
C PRO A 20 30.66 -19.55 3.48
N LEU A 21 30.64 -18.51 2.65
CA LEU A 21 29.51 -18.19 1.74
C LEU A 21 29.12 -19.36 0.82
N SER A 22 30.00 -20.37 0.67
CA SER A 22 29.72 -21.65 0.01
C SER A 22 28.62 -22.48 0.69
N SER A 23 28.44 -22.38 2.03
CA SER A 23 27.35 -23.10 2.70
C SER A 23 25.98 -22.47 2.42
N LEU A 24 25.91 -21.16 2.18
CA LEU A 24 24.68 -20.49 1.74
C LEU A 24 24.26 -20.94 0.34
N HIS A 25 25.21 -21.24 -0.54
CA HIS A 25 24.90 -21.77 -1.87
C HIS A 25 24.26 -23.16 -1.79
N ARG A 26 24.72 -24.01 -0.85
CA ARG A 26 24.15 -25.35 -0.66
C ARG A 26 22.74 -25.31 -0.04
N GLU A 27 22.48 -24.38 0.88
CA GLU A 27 21.12 -24.17 1.43
C GLU A 27 20.16 -23.62 0.37
N LEU A 28 20.62 -22.74 -0.54
CA LEU A 28 19.79 -22.22 -1.63
C LEU A 28 19.45 -23.31 -2.66
N SER A 29 20.38 -24.24 -2.93
CA SER A 29 20.15 -25.36 -3.84
C SER A 29 19.34 -26.52 -3.24
N GLN A 30 19.21 -26.61 -1.91
CA GLN A 30 18.45 -27.69 -1.23
C GLN A 30 17.06 -27.25 -0.72
N SER A 31 16.71 -25.97 -0.79
CA SER A 31 15.42 -25.46 -0.27
C SER A 31 14.39 -25.09 -1.33
N PHE A 32 14.74 -25.25 -2.62
CA PHE A 32 13.84 -24.95 -3.72
C PHE A 32 13.70 -26.17 -4.64
N ASP A 33 13.10 -27.21 -4.09
CA ASP A 33 12.34 -28.15 -4.91
C ASP A 33 11.14 -27.38 -5.49
N TYR A 34 11.38 -26.60 -6.56
CA TYR A 34 10.37 -26.10 -7.49
C TYR A 34 9.78 -27.30 -8.27
N ASN A 35 9.33 -28.31 -7.55
CA ASN A 35 8.73 -29.50 -8.11
C ASN A 35 7.26 -29.20 -8.39
N SER A 36 7.03 -28.59 -9.55
CA SER A 36 6.04 -29.05 -10.52
C SER A 36 4.72 -29.59 -9.95
N ASN A 37 4.04 -28.82 -9.10
CA ASN A 37 2.60 -28.94 -8.89
C ASN A 37 2.05 -27.54 -8.77
N ASN A 38 0.99 -27.27 -9.53
CA ASN A 38 0.26 -26.02 -9.60
C ASN A 38 -0.44 -25.73 -8.25
N GLU A 39 0.34 -25.40 -7.23
CA GLU A 39 -0.19 -25.09 -5.91
C GLU A 39 0.06 -23.62 -5.66
N ASN A 40 -1.03 -22.85 -5.78
CA ASN A 40 -1.18 -21.40 -5.61
C ASN A 40 -0.09 -20.79 -4.71
N ILE A 41 0.54 -19.71 -5.18
CA ILE A 41 1.55 -18.97 -4.40
C ILE A 41 0.90 -18.54 -3.08
N LYS A 42 1.41 -19.01 -1.94
CA LYS A 42 0.87 -18.66 -0.62
C LYS A 42 1.70 -17.56 0.04
N LEU A 43 1.06 -16.50 0.52
CA LEU A 43 1.68 -15.40 1.27
C LEU A 43 1.12 -15.40 2.69
N GLY A 44 2.00 -15.55 3.69
CA GLY A 44 1.63 -15.38 5.10
C GLY A 44 1.94 -13.96 5.56
N LEU A 45 0.92 -13.16 5.86
CA LEU A 45 1.07 -11.88 6.57
C LEU A 45 0.50 -12.05 7.98
N ASN A 46 1.38 -12.09 8.99
CA ASN A 46 1.02 -12.42 10.37
C ASN A 46 0.29 -13.78 10.47
N GLU A 47 -0.97 -13.80 10.93
CA GLU A 47 -1.83 -15.00 11.06
C GLU A 47 -2.71 -15.25 9.82
N GLN A 48 -2.58 -14.41 8.80
CA GLN A 48 -3.38 -14.45 7.58
C GLN A 48 -2.62 -15.13 6.44
N LEU A 49 -3.19 -16.23 5.92
CA LEU A 49 -2.66 -16.94 4.77
C LEU A 49 -3.42 -16.53 3.50
N PHE A 50 -2.74 -15.95 2.53
CA PHE A 50 -3.28 -15.63 1.21
C PHE A 50 -2.80 -16.65 0.19
N SER A 51 -3.62 -16.99 -0.80
CA SER A 51 -3.26 -17.81 -1.94
C SER A 51 -3.50 -17.02 -3.22
N PHE A 52 -2.52 -17.01 -4.13
CA PHE A 52 -2.62 -16.30 -5.39
C PHE A 52 -3.40 -17.16 -6.39
N ASP A 53 -4.53 -16.64 -6.85
CA ASP A 53 -5.25 -17.25 -7.97
C ASP A 53 -4.60 -16.84 -9.29
N THR A 54 -3.94 -17.80 -9.92
CA THR A 54 -3.25 -17.63 -11.21
C THR A 54 -4.18 -17.29 -12.37
N LYS A 55 -5.50 -17.50 -12.23
CA LYS A 55 -6.48 -17.20 -13.29
C LYS A 55 -7.02 -15.78 -13.22
N THR A 56 -7.32 -15.29 -12.01
CA THR A 56 -7.86 -13.93 -11.80
C THR A 56 -6.75 -12.91 -11.50
N GLY A 57 -5.56 -13.37 -11.13
CA GLY A 57 -4.44 -12.51 -10.74
C GLY A 57 -4.63 -11.88 -9.36
N GLN A 58 -5.53 -12.41 -8.53
CA GLN A 58 -5.89 -11.84 -7.22
C GLN A 58 -5.40 -12.71 -6.06
N TRP A 59 -5.13 -12.08 -4.93
CA TRP A 59 -4.79 -12.76 -3.68
C TRP A 59 -6.07 -13.10 -2.91
N ILE A 60 -6.29 -14.38 -2.65
CA ILE A 60 -7.46 -14.92 -1.95
C ILE A 60 -7.07 -15.28 -0.52
N HIS A 61 -7.78 -14.75 0.46
CA HIS A 61 -7.56 -15.07 1.87
C HIS A 61 -8.05 -16.50 2.19
N THR A 62 -7.17 -17.36 2.68
CA THR A 62 -7.39 -18.80 2.90
C THR A 62 -7.92 -19.11 4.30
N ASN A 63 -7.65 -18.25 5.28
CA ASN A 63 -7.95 -18.49 6.71
C ASN A 63 -9.23 -17.81 7.23
N ALA A 64 -9.93 -17.05 6.39
CA ALA A 64 -11.16 -16.36 6.79
C ALA A 64 -12.32 -17.03 6.06
N SER A 65 -13.38 -17.37 6.79
CA SER A 65 -14.68 -17.70 6.21
C SER A 65 -14.97 -16.69 5.11
N GLN A 66 -14.97 -17.16 3.86
CA GLN A 66 -15.05 -16.31 2.67
C GLN A 66 -16.32 -15.42 2.71
N GLU A 67 -17.35 -15.88 3.44
CA GLU A 67 -18.60 -15.19 3.73
C GLU A 67 -18.40 -13.92 4.59
N ASP A 68 -17.68 -13.99 5.71
CA ASP A 68 -17.50 -12.85 6.63
C ASP A 68 -16.70 -11.69 6.02
N PHE A 69 -15.75 -12.01 5.14
CA PHE A 69 -14.99 -10.99 4.40
C PHE A 69 -15.81 -10.42 3.25
N SER A 70 -16.57 -11.26 2.54
CA SER A 70 -17.48 -10.84 1.47
C SER A 70 -18.51 -9.84 1.98
N ASP A 71 -19.12 -10.11 3.13
CA ASP A 71 -20.22 -9.28 3.63
C ASP A 71 -19.71 -7.93 4.15
N LYS A 72 -18.61 -7.91 4.91
CA LYS A 72 -17.94 -6.65 5.29
C LYS A 72 -17.47 -5.85 4.08
N HIS A 73 -16.98 -6.52 3.04
CA HIS A 73 -16.55 -5.87 1.81
C HIS A 73 -17.73 -5.27 1.04
N LYS A 74 -18.88 -5.95 0.96
CA LYS A 74 -20.11 -5.41 0.38
C LYS A 74 -20.64 -4.22 1.18
N ASP A 75 -20.63 -4.30 2.50
CA ASP A 75 -21.03 -3.18 3.37
C ASP A 75 -20.13 -1.96 3.15
N LEU A 76 -18.81 -2.17 3.06
CA LEU A 76 -17.86 -1.10 2.74
C LEU A 76 -18.08 -0.53 1.33
N GLN A 77 -18.39 -1.37 0.34
CA GLN A 77 -18.70 -0.92 -1.02
C GLN A 77 -19.97 -0.06 -1.05
N THR A 78 -21.05 -0.52 -0.40
CA THR A 78 -22.32 0.23 -0.36
C THR A 78 -22.14 1.58 0.35
N MET A 79 -21.40 1.63 1.46
CA MET A 79 -21.07 2.89 2.14
C MET A 79 -20.23 3.82 1.26
N ASN A 80 -19.27 3.28 0.51
CA ASN A 80 -18.47 4.08 -0.42
C ASN A 80 -19.35 4.65 -1.55
N ASP A 81 -20.25 3.85 -2.11
CA ASP A 81 -21.18 4.30 -3.15
C ASP A 81 -22.10 5.42 -2.65
N LEU A 82 -22.60 5.30 -1.42
CA LEU A 82 -23.39 6.36 -0.77
C LEU A 82 -22.58 7.64 -0.58
N LEU A 83 -21.35 7.52 -0.06
CA LEU A 83 -20.45 8.67 0.13
C LEU A 83 -20.09 9.33 -1.20
N VAL A 84 -19.87 8.55 -2.26
CA VAL A 84 -19.60 9.08 -3.61
C VAL A 84 -20.82 9.83 -4.15
N GLN A 85 -22.03 9.29 -3.96
CA GLN A 85 -23.26 9.97 -4.36
C GLN A 85 -23.47 11.27 -3.58
N GLU A 86 -23.28 11.26 -2.26
CA GLU A 86 -23.36 12.46 -1.44
C GLU A 86 -22.32 13.50 -1.86
N ASN A 87 -21.08 13.07 -2.12
CA ASN A 87 -20.02 13.97 -2.57
C ASN A 87 -20.36 14.62 -3.92
N ARG A 88 -20.92 13.85 -4.87
CA ARG A 88 -21.40 14.39 -6.16
C ARG A 88 -22.54 15.39 -5.95
N LEU A 89 -23.50 15.09 -5.10
CA LEU A 89 -24.61 15.99 -4.78
C LEU A 89 -24.10 17.29 -4.14
N LEU A 90 -23.16 17.19 -3.19
CA LEU A 90 -22.55 18.36 -2.55
C LEU A 90 -21.81 19.24 -3.56
N LYS A 91 -21.05 18.64 -4.49
CA LYS A 91 -20.39 19.38 -5.57
C LYS A 91 -21.39 20.12 -6.45
N LEU A 92 -22.49 19.48 -6.85
CA LEU A 92 -23.54 20.13 -7.62
C LEU A 92 -24.20 21.29 -6.86
N LYS A 93 -24.48 21.11 -5.56
CA LYS A 93 -25.04 22.18 -4.72
C LYS A 93 -24.10 23.39 -4.66
N VAL A 94 -22.81 23.15 -4.46
CA VAL A 94 -21.80 24.22 -4.43
C VAL A 94 -21.73 24.94 -5.78
N GLU A 95 -21.71 24.20 -6.88
CA GLU A 95 -21.68 24.77 -8.23
C GLU A 95 -22.90 25.68 -8.49
N ILE A 96 -24.10 25.21 -8.16
CA ILE A 96 -25.34 26.01 -8.31
C ILE A 96 -25.28 27.25 -7.41
N LEU A 97 -24.85 27.13 -6.16
CA LEU A 97 -24.73 28.27 -5.25
C LEU A 97 -23.74 29.31 -5.78
N ILE A 98 -22.61 28.88 -6.35
CA ILE A 98 -21.65 29.78 -6.99
C ILE A 98 -22.32 30.49 -8.17
N GLN A 99 -23.02 29.76 -9.04
CA GLN A 99 -23.72 30.34 -10.19
C GLN A 99 -24.76 31.39 -9.75
N MET A 100 -25.58 31.08 -8.75
CA MET A 100 -26.57 32.01 -8.20
C MET A 100 -25.92 33.28 -7.62
N VAL A 101 -24.80 33.15 -6.90
CA VAL A 101 -24.07 34.30 -6.35
C VAL A 101 -23.44 35.13 -7.48
N THR A 102 -22.89 34.48 -8.51
CA THR A 102 -22.32 35.19 -9.66
C THR A 102 -23.40 35.94 -10.44
N GLU A 103 -24.57 35.35 -10.64
CA GLU A 103 -25.72 35.97 -11.30
C GLU A 103 -26.20 37.19 -10.51
N ALA A 104 -26.48 37.04 -9.22
CA ALA A 104 -26.89 38.14 -8.36
C ALA A 104 -25.85 39.28 -8.32
N THR A 105 -24.56 38.94 -8.34
CA THR A 105 -23.48 39.95 -8.37
C THR A 105 -23.46 40.68 -9.72
N ALA A 106 -23.65 39.98 -10.83
CA ALA A 106 -23.71 40.58 -12.16
C ALA A 106 -24.94 41.50 -12.31
N GLU A 107 -26.11 41.07 -11.83
CA GLU A 107 -27.34 41.87 -11.83
C GLU A 107 -27.20 43.16 -11.01
N LEU A 108 -26.57 43.09 -9.83
CA LEU A 108 -26.27 44.25 -9.01
C LEU A 108 -25.33 45.22 -9.72
N GLN A 109 -24.27 44.71 -10.37
CA GLN A 109 -23.33 45.55 -11.12
C GLN A 109 -24.01 46.26 -12.30
N LEU A 110 -24.87 45.56 -13.04
CA LEU A 110 -25.66 46.14 -14.14
C LEU A 110 -26.63 47.20 -13.62
N SER A 111 -27.31 46.92 -12.49
CA SER A 111 -28.24 47.87 -11.87
C SER A 111 -27.53 49.15 -11.42
N CYS A 112 -26.37 49.03 -10.76
CA CYS A 112 -25.55 50.17 -10.35
C CYS A 112 -25.04 50.99 -11.55
N ARG A 113 -24.59 50.31 -12.61
CA ARG A 113 -24.15 50.94 -13.87
C ARG A 113 -25.28 51.75 -14.51
N ASN A 114 -26.45 51.13 -14.70
CA ASN A 114 -27.60 51.79 -15.32
C ASN A 114 -28.05 53.00 -14.50
N ASN A 115 -28.09 52.87 -13.17
CA ASN A 115 -28.43 53.99 -12.29
C ASN A 115 -27.40 55.14 -12.36
N SER A 116 -26.12 54.84 -12.61
CA SER A 116 -25.09 55.87 -12.80
C SER A 116 -25.12 56.55 -14.17
N GLU A 117 -25.73 55.95 -15.19
CA GLU A 117 -25.89 56.54 -16.53
C GLU A 117 -27.14 57.44 -16.64
N ILE A 118 -28.05 57.37 -15.67
CA ILE A 118 -29.31 58.13 -15.63
C ILE A 118 -29.15 59.49 -14.92
N TYR A 119 -28.05 59.72 -14.20
CA TYR A 119 -27.69 60.99 -13.55
C TYR A 119 -26.51 61.67 -14.23
#